data_AF-A0A2U8FV40-F1
#
_entry.id   AF-A0A2U8FV40-F1
#
_cell.length_a   1.000
_cell.length_b   1.000
_cell.length_c   1.000
_cell.angle_alpha   90.00
_cell.angle_beta   90.00
_cell.angle_gamma   90.00
#
_symmetry.space_group_name_H-M   'P 1'
#
loop_
_entity.id
_entity.type
_entity.pdbx_description
1 polymer ?
#
loop_
_entity_poly.entity_id
_entity_poly.type
_entity_poly.pdbx_seq_one_letter_code
_entity_poly.pdbx_strand_id
1 'polypeptide(L)'
;MPAARPAASSPRRSTVAATSARKAASPAAPSGPLGLQDYLRKVLTSKVYDVAVETPLEPARELSRRLGHHVYLKREDKQPVFSFKLRGAYNKMAQLPAKALAKGVICASAGNHAQGVALGARRLGCQATIVMPVTTPQVKIDAVRHFGGDNVQIVLHGESYSDAALHAKQLEKKKGMTFVHPFDDPDVIAGQGTVAMEILRQHAGPIDAVFVAIGGGGLIAGVAAYIKAVRPEIKVIGVQTSDSDAMVRSVKAGERVTLPDVGLFSDGTAVKLVGEETMRLASLYVDDYIVVNTDSVCAAIKDIYQDTRSIVEPAGALGVAAVKQYAARHGSQGKTYIAINCGANMNFDRLRFVAERAEVGEEREALLAVTIPEERGSFKRFCETIGPRSVTEFNYRISDEKQAHVFVGLTTREKGESKKIAKAFEGEGFATVDLTHDELAKTHIRHMVGGRSSLAEGERLYSFVFPERPGALMGFLTSLPPGWNISLFHYRNQGADYGRILVGLQVPKAEVSRIDALLRRLGYPYVDETRNPVYRLFLR
;
A
#
# COMPACT_ATOMS: atom_id res chain seq x y z
N MET A 1 -85.07 -14.84 59.56
CA MET A 1 -84.24 -15.02 58.35
C MET A 1 -83.56 -13.68 58.01
N PRO A 2 -82.33 -13.72 57.46
CA PRO A 2 -81.11 -13.08 58.00
C PRO A 2 -80.81 -11.70 57.34
N ALA A 3 -79.77 -10.91 57.62
CA ALA A 3 -78.38 -11.18 58.01
C ALA A 3 -77.75 -9.91 58.64
N ALA A 4 -77.06 -10.01 59.78
CA ALA A 4 -75.59 -10.11 59.94
C ALA A 4 -74.82 -8.76 59.89
N ARG A 5 -74.41 -8.33 61.10
CA ARG A 5 -73.37 -7.35 61.51
C ARG A 5 -71.95 -7.78 61.02
N PRO A 6 -70.82 -7.02 61.19
CA PRO A 6 -70.54 -6.03 62.27
C PRO A 6 -69.57 -4.83 62.03
N ALA A 7 -69.67 -3.89 62.99
CA ALA A 7 -68.65 -3.15 63.76
C ALA A 7 -67.53 -2.31 63.10
N ALA A 8 -67.53 -1.03 63.49
CA ALA A 8 -66.51 -0.01 63.22
C ALA A 8 -65.53 0.20 64.40
N SER A 9 -64.25 0.26 64.03
CA SER A 9 -63.11 1.08 64.50
C SER A 9 -63.07 1.73 65.91
N SER A 10 -61.94 1.51 66.59
CA SER A 10 -61.23 2.56 67.36
C SER A 10 -59.70 2.46 67.13
N PRO A 11 -58.92 3.56 67.31
CA PRO A 11 -57.62 3.75 66.65
C PRO A 11 -56.42 3.55 67.59
N ARG A 12 -55.28 3.09 67.07
CA ARG A 12 -53.99 3.21 67.78
C ARG A 12 -52.79 3.47 66.87
N ARG A 13 -52.16 4.61 67.17
CA ARG A 13 -50.72 4.91 67.30
C ARG A 13 -49.81 4.86 66.05
N SER A 14 -49.36 6.07 65.74
CA SER A 14 -48.15 6.45 65.01
C SER A 14 -46.90 5.73 65.50
N THR A 15 -46.17 5.12 64.56
CA THR A 15 -44.73 4.88 64.67
C THR A 15 -44.06 5.47 63.44
N VAL A 16 -43.15 6.42 63.66
CA VAL A 16 -42.34 7.05 62.63
C VAL A 16 -41.20 6.08 62.30
N ALA A 17 -41.23 5.51 61.09
CA ALA A 17 -40.14 4.68 60.58
C ALA A 17 -39.11 5.55 59.86
N ALA A 18 -37.86 5.46 60.30
CA ALA A 18 -36.71 6.10 59.67
C ALA A 18 -36.46 5.53 58.26
N THR A 19 -36.52 6.39 57.25
CA THR A 19 -36.16 6.07 55.86
C THR A 19 -34.64 6.02 55.71
N SER A 20 -34.08 4.81 55.59
CA SER A 20 -32.69 4.64 55.16
C SER A 20 -32.58 5.00 53.68
N ALA A 21 -31.77 6.01 53.36
CA ALA A 21 -31.42 6.36 51.99
C ALA A 21 -30.56 5.24 51.38
N ARG A 22 -31.11 4.50 50.41
CA ARG A 22 -30.34 3.58 49.56
C ARG A 22 -29.36 4.41 48.73
N LYS A 23 -28.06 4.33 49.03
CA LYS A 23 -26.99 4.70 48.12
C LYS A 23 -27.19 3.97 46.80
N ALA A 24 -27.40 4.69 45.71
CA ALA A 24 -27.34 4.14 44.37
C ALA A 24 -25.93 3.56 44.15
N ALA A 25 -25.85 2.23 44.08
CA ALA A 25 -24.63 1.55 43.71
C ALA A 25 -24.31 1.87 42.25
N SER A 26 -23.07 2.32 41.98
CA SER A 26 -22.56 2.42 40.61
C SER A 26 -22.68 1.05 39.92
N PRO A 27 -23.10 0.99 38.65
CA PRO A 27 -23.20 -0.29 37.96
C PRO A 27 -21.82 -0.93 37.91
N ALA A 28 -21.73 -2.15 38.44
CA ALA A 28 -20.52 -2.97 38.36
C ALA A 28 -20.13 -3.13 36.88
N ALA A 29 -18.83 -3.04 36.58
CA ALA A 29 -18.32 -3.33 35.25
C ALA A 29 -18.76 -4.75 34.83
N PRO A 30 -19.22 -4.96 33.58
CA PRO A 30 -19.68 -6.26 33.14
C PRO A 30 -18.54 -7.29 33.28
N SER A 31 -18.85 -8.43 33.90
CA SER A 31 -17.90 -9.50 34.23
C SER A 31 -17.60 -10.46 33.06
N GLY A 32 -17.85 -10.02 31.82
CA GLY A 32 -17.66 -10.80 30.59
C GLY A 32 -17.03 -9.95 29.47
N PRO A 33 -16.59 -10.59 28.37
CA PRO A 33 -16.02 -9.88 27.23
C PRO A 33 -17.05 -8.90 26.63
N LEU A 34 -16.57 -7.73 26.16
CA LEU A 34 -17.44 -6.67 25.65
C LEU A 34 -18.23 -7.15 24.42
N GLY A 35 -19.54 -6.87 24.40
CA GLY A 35 -20.43 -7.19 23.28
C GLY A 35 -20.55 -6.05 22.26
N LEU A 36 -21.33 -6.30 21.19
CA LEU A 36 -21.64 -5.27 20.16
C LEU A 36 -22.20 -3.98 20.77
N GLN A 37 -23.12 -4.09 21.73
CA GLN A 37 -23.75 -2.92 22.36
C GLN A 37 -22.77 -2.11 23.21
N ASP A 38 -21.78 -2.76 23.83
CA ASP A 38 -20.74 -2.06 24.58
C ASP A 38 -19.81 -1.29 23.65
N TYR A 39 -19.39 -1.90 22.54
CA TYR A 39 -18.61 -1.23 21.51
C TYR A 39 -19.39 -0.10 20.85
N LEU A 40 -20.67 -0.29 20.52
CA LEU A 40 -21.52 0.76 19.98
C LEU A 40 -21.55 1.97 20.93
N ARG A 41 -21.81 1.76 22.23
CA ARG A 41 -21.81 2.83 23.23
C ARG A 41 -20.44 3.52 23.32
N LYS A 42 -19.35 2.75 23.34
CA LYS A 42 -17.98 3.29 23.39
C LYS A 42 -17.61 4.10 22.15
N VAL A 43 -18.07 3.68 20.96
CA VAL A 43 -17.87 4.42 19.71
C VAL A 43 -18.63 5.76 19.75
N LEU A 44 -19.91 5.73 20.13
CA LEU A 44 -20.76 6.93 20.18
C LEU A 44 -20.31 7.96 21.23
N THR A 45 -19.66 7.51 22.31
CA THR A 45 -19.15 8.36 23.39
C THR A 45 -17.66 8.67 23.25
N SER A 46 -17.07 8.31 22.11
CA SER A 46 -15.65 8.52 21.84
C SER A 46 -15.31 10.00 21.70
N LYS A 47 -14.10 10.37 22.11
CA LYS A 47 -13.61 11.76 22.07
C LYS A 47 -12.73 12.07 20.83
N VAL A 48 -12.79 11.25 19.77
CA VAL A 48 -11.85 11.37 18.63
C VAL A 48 -11.78 12.76 18.01
N TYR A 49 -12.89 13.50 17.95
CA TYR A 49 -13.00 14.76 17.22
C TYR A 49 -12.27 15.94 17.87
N ASP A 50 -11.67 15.76 19.04
CA ASP A 50 -10.73 16.73 19.60
C ASP A 50 -9.41 16.83 18.80
N VAL A 51 -9.09 15.78 18.02
CA VAL A 51 -7.87 15.69 17.18
C VAL A 51 -8.13 15.21 15.77
N ALA A 52 -9.18 14.41 15.55
CA ALA A 52 -9.55 13.87 14.26
C ALA A 52 -10.57 14.78 13.56
N VAL A 53 -10.54 14.76 12.24
CA VAL A 53 -11.63 15.30 11.43
C VAL A 53 -12.52 14.19 10.94
N GLU A 54 -13.78 14.51 10.65
CA GLU A 54 -14.59 13.65 9.81
C GLU A 54 -14.04 13.68 8.40
N THR A 55 -13.54 12.53 7.94
CA THR A 55 -12.87 12.46 6.64
C THR A 55 -13.88 12.32 5.51
N PRO A 56 -13.55 12.79 4.30
CA PRO A 56 -14.42 12.62 3.14
C PRO A 56 -14.73 11.14 2.82
N LEU A 57 -15.95 10.87 2.35
CA LEU A 57 -16.31 9.64 1.64
C LEU A 57 -16.48 9.99 0.16
N GLU A 58 -15.43 9.79 -0.62
CA GLU A 58 -15.35 10.27 -2.00
C GLU A 58 -15.67 9.17 -3.02
N PRO A 59 -16.47 9.43 -4.07
CA PRO A 59 -16.67 8.46 -5.13
C PRO A 59 -15.40 8.31 -5.98
N ALA A 60 -14.93 7.07 -6.17
CA ALA A 60 -13.89 6.73 -7.14
C ALA A 60 -14.53 6.51 -8.50
N ARG A 61 -14.70 7.58 -9.28
CA ARG A 61 -15.50 7.62 -10.52
C ARG A 61 -14.95 6.71 -11.62
N GLU A 62 -13.66 6.76 -11.89
CA GLU A 62 -13.02 5.93 -12.92
C GLU A 62 -13.01 4.46 -12.51
N LEU A 63 -12.67 4.17 -11.25
CA LEU A 63 -12.74 2.81 -10.73
C LEU A 63 -14.17 2.26 -10.75
N SER A 64 -15.16 3.07 -10.36
CA SER A 64 -16.58 2.72 -10.41
C SER A 64 -17.03 2.35 -11.81
N ARG A 65 -16.71 3.21 -12.79
CA ARG A 65 -17.02 3.00 -14.21
C ARG A 65 -16.36 1.73 -14.74
N ARG A 66 -15.09 1.50 -14.42
CA ARG A 66 -14.33 0.33 -14.90
C ARG A 66 -14.84 -0.98 -14.30
N LEU A 67 -15.31 -0.97 -13.05
CA LEU A 67 -15.79 -2.18 -12.37
C LEU A 67 -17.31 -2.41 -12.52
N GLY A 68 -18.07 -1.44 -13.03
CA GLY A 68 -19.53 -1.54 -13.12
C GLY A 68 -20.22 -1.51 -11.75
N HIS A 69 -19.59 -0.85 -10.76
CA HIS A 69 -20.02 -0.77 -9.37
C HIS A 69 -19.90 0.65 -8.83
N HIS A 70 -20.57 0.98 -7.73
CA HIS A 70 -20.39 2.25 -7.03
C HIS A 70 -19.29 2.10 -5.97
N VAL A 71 -18.08 2.57 -6.25
CA VAL A 71 -16.94 2.48 -5.33
C VAL A 71 -16.72 3.83 -4.66
N TYR A 72 -16.67 3.82 -3.33
CA TYR A 72 -16.33 4.98 -2.50
C TYR A 72 -15.05 4.75 -1.71
N LEU A 73 -14.32 5.83 -1.48
CA LEU A 73 -13.08 5.85 -0.71
C LEU A 73 -13.31 6.63 0.58
N LYS A 74 -13.20 5.97 1.73
CA LYS A 74 -13.17 6.65 3.03
C LYS A 74 -11.75 7.16 3.29
N ARG A 75 -11.57 8.47 3.20
CA ARG A 75 -10.26 9.16 3.09
C ARG A 75 -9.56 9.39 4.44
N GLU A 76 -9.31 8.32 5.20
CA GLU A 76 -8.57 8.42 6.47
C GLU A 76 -7.11 8.88 6.31
N ASP A 77 -6.58 8.86 5.08
CA ASP A 77 -5.33 9.49 4.69
C ASP A 77 -5.34 11.03 4.79
N LYS A 78 -6.52 11.67 4.87
CA LYS A 78 -6.68 13.13 5.05
C LYS A 78 -6.70 13.57 6.52
N GLN A 79 -6.48 12.66 7.47
CA GLN A 79 -6.31 13.03 8.87
C GLN A 79 -5.05 13.90 9.08
N PRO A 80 -4.95 14.69 10.16
CA PRO A 80 -3.76 15.52 10.43
C PRO A 80 -2.44 14.75 10.50
N VAL A 81 -2.47 13.47 10.91
CA VAL A 81 -1.30 12.56 10.93
C VAL A 81 -1.28 11.58 9.76
N PHE A 82 -2.03 11.91 8.70
CA PHE A 82 -2.12 11.16 7.44
C PHE A 82 -2.54 9.69 7.58
N SER A 83 -3.23 9.33 8.68
CA SER A 83 -3.77 7.98 8.90
C SER A 83 -4.82 7.97 10.01
N PHE A 84 -5.63 6.93 10.09
CA PHE A 84 -6.67 6.78 11.12
C PHE A 84 -6.15 6.60 12.55
N LYS A 85 -4.84 6.35 12.76
CA LYS A 85 -4.30 5.89 14.05
C LYS A 85 -4.47 6.90 15.19
N LEU A 86 -4.59 8.19 14.89
CA LEU A 86 -4.90 9.22 15.90
C LEU A 86 -6.23 8.96 16.64
N ARG A 87 -7.22 8.34 15.99
CA ARG A 87 -8.55 8.12 16.56
C ARG A 87 -8.47 7.25 17.81
N GLY A 88 -8.04 5.99 17.67
CA GLY A 88 -7.93 5.10 18.82
C GLY A 88 -6.84 5.48 19.82
N ALA A 89 -5.70 6.03 19.35
CA ALA A 89 -4.66 6.51 20.26
C ALA A 89 -5.21 7.60 21.19
N TYR A 90 -5.84 8.63 20.61
CA TYR A 90 -6.44 9.70 21.39
C TYR A 90 -7.61 9.22 22.24
N ASN A 91 -8.49 8.36 21.71
CA ASN A 91 -9.63 7.87 22.47
C ASN A 91 -9.20 7.06 23.70
N LYS A 92 -8.11 6.29 23.60
CA LYS A 92 -7.53 5.63 24.77
C LYS A 92 -7.01 6.65 25.77
N MET A 93 -6.19 7.59 25.31
CA MET A 93 -5.51 8.56 26.15
C MET A 93 -6.49 9.51 26.86
N ALA A 94 -7.53 9.99 26.17
CA ALA A 94 -8.53 10.92 26.69
C ALA A 94 -9.52 10.30 27.70
N GLN A 95 -9.47 8.97 27.86
CA GLN A 95 -10.22 8.22 28.88
C GLN A 95 -9.35 7.85 30.09
N LEU A 96 -8.03 8.09 30.03
CA LEU A 96 -7.16 7.81 31.17
C LEU A 96 -7.47 8.76 32.34
N PRO A 97 -7.47 8.25 33.59
CA PRO A 97 -7.56 9.11 34.76
C PRO A 97 -6.42 10.13 34.80
N ALA A 98 -6.68 11.33 35.31
CA ALA A 98 -5.67 12.40 35.39
C ALA A 98 -4.36 11.95 36.08
N LYS A 99 -4.45 11.10 37.12
CA LYS A 99 -3.27 10.51 37.79
C LYS A 99 -2.43 9.62 36.87
N ALA A 100 -3.05 8.90 35.93
CA ALA A 100 -2.34 8.07 34.97
C ALA A 100 -1.71 8.92 33.85
N LEU A 101 -2.44 9.93 33.36
CA LEU A 101 -1.91 10.89 32.37
C LEU A 101 -0.73 11.69 32.93
N ALA A 102 -0.76 12.07 34.21
CA ALA A 102 0.33 12.79 34.86
C ALA A 102 1.63 11.96 34.95
N LYS A 103 1.54 10.62 34.98
CA LYS A 103 2.71 9.72 34.89
C LYS A 103 3.25 9.58 33.47
N GLY A 104 2.48 10.03 32.48
CA GLY A 104 2.79 9.90 31.06
C GLY A 104 2.34 8.58 30.44
N VAL A 105 2.36 8.57 29.12
CA VAL A 105 2.04 7.39 28.30
C VAL A 105 3.29 6.88 27.57
N ILE A 106 3.24 5.62 27.14
CA ILE A 106 4.30 5.01 26.36
C ILE A 106 3.76 4.17 25.21
N CYS A 107 4.44 4.16 24.08
CA CYS A 107 4.23 3.16 23.04
C CYS A 107 5.54 2.78 22.35
N ALA A 108 5.53 1.65 21.66
CA ALA A 108 6.59 1.28 20.72
C ALA A 108 6.05 1.37 19.30
N SER A 109 6.58 2.29 18.50
CA SER A 109 6.26 2.47 17.08
C SER A 109 7.17 3.53 16.49
N ALA A 110 7.52 3.38 15.21
CA ALA A 110 8.23 4.40 14.43
C ALA A 110 7.35 4.98 13.30
N GLY A 111 6.03 4.74 13.31
CA GLY A 111 5.15 5.09 12.19
C GLY A 111 3.83 5.71 12.62
N ASN A 112 2.76 5.38 11.89
CA ASN A 112 1.42 5.96 12.05
C ASN A 112 0.90 5.96 13.50
N HIS A 113 1.18 4.91 14.27
CA HIS A 113 0.77 4.84 15.68
C HIS A 113 1.53 5.84 16.56
N ALA A 114 2.84 5.96 16.39
CA ALA A 114 3.64 6.95 17.13
C ALA A 114 3.19 8.38 16.87
N GLN A 115 2.87 8.71 15.61
CA GLN A 115 2.35 10.04 15.26
C GLN A 115 0.99 10.30 15.94
N GLY A 116 0.09 9.31 15.96
CA GLY A 116 -1.20 9.40 16.65
C GLY A 116 -1.07 9.62 18.16
N VAL A 117 -0.15 8.88 18.81
CA VAL A 117 0.14 9.05 20.25
C VAL A 117 0.80 10.40 20.53
N ALA A 118 1.74 10.83 19.69
CA ALA A 118 2.42 12.11 19.81
C ALA A 118 1.45 13.30 19.73
N LEU A 119 0.58 13.31 18.71
CA LEU A 119 -0.47 14.32 18.57
C LEU A 119 -1.40 14.33 19.80
N GLY A 120 -1.82 13.14 20.26
CA GLY A 120 -2.69 13.03 21.42
C GLY A 120 -2.04 13.54 22.71
N ALA A 121 -0.74 13.29 22.89
CA ALA A 121 0.01 13.76 24.06
C ALA A 121 0.08 15.29 24.11
N ARG A 122 0.38 15.91 22.96
CA ARG A 122 0.38 17.37 22.80
C ARG A 122 -1.00 17.96 23.08
N ARG A 123 -2.07 17.37 22.54
CA ARG A 123 -3.44 17.85 22.73
C ARG A 123 -3.91 17.78 24.19
N LEU A 124 -3.51 16.74 24.91
CA LEU A 124 -3.87 16.49 26.32
C LEU A 124 -2.91 17.16 27.31
N GLY A 125 -1.79 17.73 26.84
CA GLY A 125 -0.76 18.30 27.70
C GLY A 125 -0.05 17.27 28.59
N CYS A 126 0.03 16.00 28.17
CA CYS A 126 0.73 14.95 28.90
C CYS A 126 2.06 14.58 28.21
N GLN A 127 2.93 13.85 28.92
CA GLN A 127 4.18 13.36 28.35
C GLN A 127 3.98 11.99 27.68
N ALA A 128 4.55 11.80 26.49
CA ALA A 128 4.56 10.54 25.78
C ALA A 128 5.99 10.07 25.49
N THR A 129 6.33 8.87 25.98
CA THR A 129 7.57 8.19 25.59
C THR A 129 7.31 7.33 24.36
N ILE A 130 8.01 7.60 23.26
CA ILE A 130 7.91 6.84 22.01
C ILE A 130 9.20 6.06 21.83
N VAL A 131 9.11 4.73 21.93
CA VAL A 131 10.26 3.84 21.75
C VAL A 131 10.34 3.37 20.30
N MET A 132 11.51 3.57 19.69
CA MET A 132 11.78 3.21 18.30
C MET A 132 13.10 2.44 18.20
N PRO A 133 13.29 1.60 17.17
CA PRO A 133 14.60 1.00 16.89
C PRO A 133 15.66 2.08 16.59
N VAL A 134 16.93 1.81 16.90
CA VAL A 134 18.06 2.71 16.57
C VAL A 134 18.25 2.88 15.06
N THR A 135 17.75 1.92 14.28
CA THR A 135 17.75 1.90 12.81
C THR A 135 16.63 2.72 12.18
N THR A 136 15.81 3.42 12.97
CA THR A 136 14.68 4.21 12.47
C THR A 136 15.17 5.40 11.63
N PRO A 137 14.69 5.57 10.38
CA PRO A 137 15.05 6.71 9.55
C PRO A 137 14.72 8.05 10.21
N GLN A 138 15.63 9.03 10.08
CA GLN A 138 15.51 10.34 10.72
C GLN A 138 14.19 11.05 10.37
N VAL A 139 13.70 10.92 9.13
CA VAL A 139 12.41 11.48 8.70
C VAL A 139 11.22 10.98 9.53
N LYS A 140 11.23 9.71 9.99
CA LYS A 140 10.17 9.15 10.83
C LYS A 140 10.27 9.67 12.28
N ILE A 141 11.49 9.86 12.78
CA ILE A 141 11.77 10.46 14.09
C ILE A 141 11.28 11.91 14.11
N ASP A 142 11.62 12.68 13.08
CA ASP A 142 11.27 14.09 12.98
C ASP A 142 9.76 14.31 12.81
N ALA A 143 9.07 13.42 12.08
CA ALA A 143 7.61 13.45 12.00
C ALA A 143 6.95 13.30 13.39
N VAL A 144 7.45 12.38 14.23
CA VAL A 144 6.93 12.19 15.59
C VAL A 144 7.23 13.39 16.48
N ARG A 145 8.43 13.99 16.38
CA ARG A 145 8.75 15.25 17.07
C ARG A 145 7.85 16.39 16.63
N HIS A 146 7.58 16.51 15.33
CA HIS A 146 6.74 17.56 14.78
C HIS A 146 5.31 17.52 15.36
N PHE A 147 4.68 16.35 15.38
CA PHE A 147 3.33 16.20 15.95
C PHE A 147 3.30 16.35 17.47
N GLY A 148 4.34 15.84 18.15
CA GLY A 148 4.43 15.83 19.61
C GLY A 148 4.88 17.13 20.26
N GLY A 149 5.78 17.89 19.62
CA GLY A 149 6.50 19.00 20.26
C GLY A 149 7.21 18.57 21.54
N ASP A 150 7.17 19.43 22.56
CA ASP A 150 7.81 19.21 23.86
C ASP A 150 7.13 18.14 24.73
N ASN A 151 6.00 17.59 24.27
CA ASN A 151 5.26 16.54 24.95
C ASN A 151 5.77 15.14 24.63
N VAL A 152 6.78 15.00 23.76
CA VAL A 152 7.27 13.69 23.32
C VAL A 152 8.76 13.50 23.64
N GLN A 153 9.04 12.39 24.32
CA GLN A 153 10.38 11.86 24.50
C GLN A 153 10.58 10.66 23.57
N ILE A 154 11.50 10.78 22.61
CA ILE A 154 11.90 9.66 21.74
C ILE A 154 13.03 8.87 22.41
N VAL A 155 12.85 7.56 22.51
CA VAL A 155 13.84 6.62 23.03
C VAL A 155 14.23 5.66 21.91
N LEU A 156 15.46 5.77 21.41
CA LEU A 156 16.00 4.82 20.43
C LEU A 156 16.60 3.63 21.17
N HIS A 157 16.06 2.44 20.95
CA HIS A 157 16.51 1.22 21.64
C HIS A 157 16.29 -0.04 20.78
N GLY A 158 17.34 -0.85 20.68
CA GLY A 158 17.33 -2.10 19.93
C GLY A 158 17.37 -1.92 18.42
N GLU A 159 17.60 -3.00 17.69
CA GLU A 159 17.78 -2.98 16.23
C GLU A 159 16.48 -3.27 15.48
N SER A 160 15.50 -3.88 16.17
CA SER A 160 14.21 -4.28 15.63
C SER A 160 13.02 -3.67 16.39
N TYR A 161 11.84 -3.70 15.77
CA TYR A 161 10.58 -3.33 16.44
C TYR A 161 10.33 -4.17 17.71
N SER A 162 10.66 -5.47 17.67
CA SER A 162 10.48 -6.37 18.82
C SER A 162 11.33 -5.92 20.02
N ASP A 163 12.58 -5.50 19.78
CA ASP A 163 13.47 -5.01 20.84
C ASP A 163 12.94 -3.70 21.45
N ALA A 164 12.49 -2.77 20.60
CA ALA A 164 11.88 -1.53 21.02
C ALA A 164 10.60 -1.76 21.83
N ALA A 165 9.76 -2.72 21.42
CA ALA A 165 8.53 -3.10 22.12
C ALA A 165 8.80 -3.72 23.49
N LEU A 166 9.77 -4.64 23.57
CA LEU A 166 10.20 -5.23 24.85
C LEU A 166 10.74 -4.16 25.81
N HIS A 167 11.57 -3.24 25.30
CA HIS A 167 12.09 -2.13 26.10
C HIS A 167 10.98 -1.18 26.55
N ALA A 168 10.01 -0.87 25.69
CA ALA A 168 8.84 -0.07 26.06
C ALA A 168 8.04 -0.71 27.20
N LYS A 169 7.87 -2.04 27.19
CA LYS A 169 7.23 -2.79 28.29
C LYS A 169 8.03 -2.77 29.60
N GLN A 170 9.36 -2.78 29.52
CA GLN A 170 10.21 -2.62 30.69
C GLN A 170 10.09 -1.20 31.28
N LEU A 171 10.13 -0.18 30.42
CA LEU A 171 9.97 1.22 30.84
C LEU A 171 8.57 1.51 31.40
N GLU A 172 7.52 0.95 30.79
CA GLU A 172 6.14 0.98 31.31
C GLU A 172 6.12 0.59 32.79
N LYS A 173 6.63 -0.62 33.11
CA LYS A 173 6.67 -1.14 34.48
C LYS A 173 7.53 -0.29 35.40
N LYS A 174 8.72 0.11 34.94
CA LYS A 174 9.71 0.84 35.75
C LYS A 174 9.23 2.25 36.13
N LYS A 175 8.57 2.97 35.22
CA LYS A 175 8.13 4.35 35.43
C LYS A 175 6.63 4.48 35.77
N GLY A 176 5.88 3.37 35.73
CA GLY A 176 4.43 3.37 35.98
C GLY A 176 3.63 4.15 34.93
N MET A 177 4.14 4.21 33.69
CA MET A 177 3.48 4.85 32.55
C MET A 177 2.34 3.97 32.03
N THR A 178 1.42 4.55 31.27
CA THR A 178 0.36 3.75 30.61
C THR A 178 0.74 3.40 29.18
N PHE A 179 0.73 2.10 28.83
CA PHE A 179 1.00 1.70 27.46
C PHE A 179 -0.21 1.92 26.54
N VAL A 180 -0.01 2.69 25.48
CA VAL A 180 -1.05 2.93 24.46
C VAL A 180 -0.85 1.91 23.35
N HIS A 181 -1.65 0.85 23.39
CA HIS A 181 -1.55 -0.26 22.47
C HIS A 181 -1.97 0.16 21.03
N PRO A 182 -1.29 -0.30 19.97
CA PRO A 182 -1.62 0.09 18.59
C PRO A 182 -2.94 -0.44 18.03
N PHE A 183 -3.53 -1.46 18.65
CA PHE A 183 -4.79 -2.08 18.15
C PHE A 183 -5.58 -2.85 19.21
N ASP A 184 -4.94 -3.75 19.96
CA ASP A 184 -5.54 -4.66 20.96
C ASP A 184 -5.90 -3.98 22.30
N ASP A 185 -6.79 -2.98 22.26
CA ASP A 185 -7.35 -2.33 23.44
C ASP A 185 -8.79 -1.88 23.12
N PRO A 186 -9.79 -2.13 23.98
CA PRO A 186 -11.18 -1.78 23.70
C PRO A 186 -11.44 -0.31 23.39
N ASP A 187 -10.72 0.62 24.03
CA ASP A 187 -10.86 2.05 23.78
C ASP A 187 -10.19 2.43 22.45
N VAL A 188 -9.08 1.77 22.11
CA VAL A 188 -8.44 1.94 20.79
C VAL A 188 -9.40 1.46 19.70
N ILE A 189 -9.96 0.25 19.84
CA ILE A 189 -10.93 -0.36 18.92
C ILE A 189 -12.16 0.54 18.74
N ALA A 190 -12.73 1.05 19.85
CA ALA A 190 -13.87 1.95 19.81
C ALA A 190 -13.54 3.27 19.10
N GLY A 191 -12.35 3.83 19.32
CA GLY A 191 -11.91 5.01 18.57
C GLY A 191 -11.85 4.74 17.07
N GLN A 192 -11.40 3.55 16.65
CA GLN A 192 -11.36 3.21 15.22
C GLN A 192 -12.77 2.98 14.64
N GLY A 193 -13.71 2.46 15.45
CA GLY A 193 -15.10 2.28 15.04
C GLY A 193 -15.81 3.58 14.65
N THR A 194 -15.30 4.75 15.06
CA THR A 194 -15.82 6.04 14.61
C THR A 194 -15.71 6.25 13.09
N VAL A 195 -14.78 5.55 12.42
CA VAL A 195 -14.70 5.54 10.95
C VAL A 195 -15.97 4.95 10.34
N ALA A 196 -16.49 3.85 10.90
CA ALA A 196 -17.73 3.23 10.44
C ALA A 196 -18.96 4.09 10.76
N MET A 197 -18.98 4.74 11.93
CA MET A 197 -20.01 5.73 12.27
C MET A 197 -20.11 6.83 11.22
N GLU A 198 -18.98 7.36 10.79
CA GLU A 198 -18.96 8.36 9.72
C GLU A 198 -19.42 7.79 8.38
N ILE A 199 -18.94 6.60 7.99
CA ILE A 199 -19.37 5.95 6.74
C ILE A 199 -20.90 5.83 6.68
N LEU A 200 -21.53 5.30 7.74
CA LEU A 200 -22.99 5.10 7.76
C LEU A 200 -23.76 6.43 7.80
N ARG A 201 -23.19 7.48 8.41
CA ARG A 201 -23.77 8.82 8.38
C ARG A 201 -23.65 9.49 7.01
N GLN A 202 -22.52 9.30 6.32
CA GLN A 202 -22.20 9.93 5.04
C GLN A 202 -22.89 9.24 3.86
N HIS A 203 -23.27 7.97 4.00
CA HIS A 203 -23.94 7.19 2.95
C HIS A 203 -25.23 6.52 3.46
N ALA A 204 -26.37 7.17 3.20
CA ALA A 204 -27.68 6.67 3.59
C ALA A 204 -28.21 5.51 2.72
N GLY A 205 -27.65 5.32 1.52
CA GLY A 205 -28.06 4.28 0.57
C GLY A 205 -27.65 2.85 0.98
N PRO A 206 -28.01 1.84 0.16
CA PRO A 206 -27.55 0.47 0.35
C PRO A 206 -26.03 0.38 0.19
N ILE A 207 -25.37 -0.34 1.10
CA ILE A 207 -23.94 -0.64 1.07
C ILE A 207 -23.84 -2.16 1.06
N ASP A 208 -23.20 -2.74 0.05
CA ASP A 208 -23.07 -4.19 -0.05
C ASP A 208 -21.85 -4.69 0.73
N ALA A 209 -20.72 -3.97 0.67
CA ALA A 209 -19.52 -4.34 1.41
C ALA A 209 -18.60 -3.16 1.77
N VAL A 210 -17.95 -3.26 2.93
CA VAL A 210 -16.88 -2.37 3.40
C VAL A 210 -15.58 -3.16 3.53
N PHE A 211 -14.53 -2.70 2.86
CA PHE A 211 -13.22 -3.34 2.77
C PHE A 211 -12.22 -2.64 3.67
N VAL A 212 -11.62 -3.39 4.59
CA VAL A 212 -10.80 -2.83 5.67
C VAL A 212 -9.45 -3.54 5.74
N ALA A 213 -8.37 -2.76 5.67
CA ALA A 213 -7.01 -3.24 5.86
C ALA A 213 -6.80 -3.82 7.27
N ILE A 214 -6.08 -4.95 7.35
CA ILE A 214 -5.78 -5.63 8.60
C ILE A 214 -4.27 -5.75 8.79
N GLY A 215 -3.77 -5.08 9.83
CA GLY A 215 -2.51 -5.44 10.49
C GLY A 215 -2.81 -6.23 11.76
N GLY A 216 -2.77 -5.56 12.92
CA GLY A 216 -3.10 -6.18 14.20
C GLY A 216 -4.60 -6.37 14.47
N GLY A 217 -5.49 -5.73 13.70
CA GLY A 217 -6.93 -5.96 13.76
C GLY A 217 -7.79 -4.84 14.37
N GLY A 218 -7.19 -3.76 14.89
CA GLY A 218 -7.95 -2.71 15.61
C GLY A 218 -8.99 -1.97 14.75
N LEU A 219 -8.65 -1.65 13.51
CA LEU A 219 -9.57 -0.96 12.59
C LEU A 219 -10.74 -1.85 12.17
N ILE A 220 -10.45 -3.06 11.67
CA ILE A 220 -11.47 -4.03 11.26
C ILE A 220 -12.39 -4.39 12.43
N ALA A 221 -11.85 -4.57 13.63
CA ALA A 221 -12.64 -4.90 14.81
C ALA A 221 -13.63 -3.78 15.16
N GLY A 222 -13.17 -2.53 15.18
CA GLY A 222 -14.03 -1.37 15.47
C GLY A 222 -15.08 -1.14 14.39
N VAL A 223 -14.67 -1.24 13.11
CA VAL A 223 -15.57 -1.10 11.96
C VAL A 223 -16.61 -2.20 11.94
N ALA A 224 -16.21 -3.46 12.10
CA ALA A 224 -17.10 -4.62 12.11
C ALA A 224 -18.10 -4.54 13.27
N ALA A 225 -17.62 -4.27 14.49
CA ALA A 225 -18.50 -4.18 15.66
C ALA A 225 -19.56 -3.06 15.49
N TYR A 226 -19.17 -1.89 14.98
CA TYR A 226 -20.12 -0.80 14.77
C TYR A 226 -21.11 -1.12 13.64
N ILE A 227 -20.63 -1.59 12.48
CA ILE A 227 -21.49 -1.93 11.34
C ILE A 227 -22.48 -3.02 11.73
N LYS A 228 -22.03 -4.11 12.37
CA LYS A 228 -22.91 -5.21 12.77
C LYS A 228 -23.93 -4.84 13.85
N ALA A 229 -23.65 -3.80 14.65
CA ALA A 229 -24.61 -3.28 15.61
C ALA A 229 -25.71 -2.39 14.99
N VAL A 230 -25.42 -1.70 13.88
CA VAL A 230 -26.31 -0.68 13.30
C VAL A 230 -26.96 -1.15 11.99
N ARG A 231 -26.19 -1.78 11.11
CA ARG A 231 -26.58 -2.27 9.78
C ARG A 231 -25.95 -3.64 9.50
N PRO A 232 -26.44 -4.71 10.14
CA PRO A 232 -25.83 -6.05 10.09
C PRO A 232 -25.81 -6.68 8.69
N GLU A 233 -26.65 -6.20 7.77
CA GLU A 233 -26.72 -6.66 6.38
C GLU A 233 -25.50 -6.25 5.53
N ILE A 234 -24.74 -5.24 5.96
CA ILE A 234 -23.51 -4.82 5.28
C ILE A 234 -22.42 -5.85 5.53
N LYS A 235 -21.78 -6.34 4.47
CA LYS A 235 -20.59 -7.21 4.61
C LYS A 235 -19.37 -6.40 5.02
N VAL A 236 -18.60 -6.89 5.96
CA VAL A 236 -17.33 -6.33 6.39
C VAL A 236 -16.23 -7.32 5.99
N ILE A 237 -15.36 -6.89 5.09
CA ILE A 237 -14.36 -7.74 4.46
C ILE A 237 -12.97 -7.30 4.91
N GLY A 238 -12.25 -8.21 5.55
CA GLY A 238 -10.87 -8.03 5.97
C GLY A 238 -9.89 -8.16 4.81
N VAL A 239 -8.87 -7.30 4.75
CA VAL A 239 -7.86 -7.33 3.69
C VAL A 239 -6.45 -7.43 4.26
N GLN A 240 -5.68 -8.40 3.77
CA GLN A 240 -4.27 -8.60 4.14
C GLN A 240 -3.40 -8.83 2.92
N THR A 241 -2.09 -8.66 3.06
CA THR A 241 -1.12 -9.07 2.03
C THR A 241 -0.75 -10.53 2.19
N SER A 242 -0.37 -11.20 1.09
CA SER A 242 0.03 -12.62 1.09
C SER A 242 1.22 -12.93 1.99
N ASP A 243 2.06 -11.94 2.27
CA ASP A 243 3.23 -12.00 3.12
C ASP A 243 2.98 -11.45 4.54
N SER A 244 1.73 -11.10 4.90
CA SER A 244 1.35 -10.63 6.24
C SER A 244 -0.13 -10.89 6.54
N ASP A 245 -0.54 -12.16 6.46
CA ASP A 245 -1.91 -12.67 6.56
C ASP A 245 -2.25 -13.32 7.92
N ALA A 246 -1.66 -12.80 9.01
CA ALA A 246 -1.77 -13.39 10.36
C ALA A 246 -3.22 -13.53 10.87
N MET A 247 -4.10 -12.55 10.61
CA MET A 247 -5.48 -12.59 11.09
C MET A 247 -6.28 -13.71 10.44
N VAL A 248 -6.28 -13.80 9.10
CA VAL A 248 -7.04 -14.85 8.41
C VAL A 248 -6.54 -16.25 8.78
N ARG A 249 -5.22 -16.42 8.98
CA ARG A 249 -4.68 -17.70 9.48
C ARG A 249 -5.14 -17.99 10.90
N SER A 250 -5.11 -16.99 11.78
CA SER A 250 -5.54 -17.14 13.18
C SER A 250 -7.02 -17.47 13.29
N VAL A 251 -7.88 -16.72 12.57
CA VAL A 251 -9.33 -16.96 12.55
C VAL A 251 -9.66 -18.35 12.03
N LYS A 252 -8.99 -18.81 10.96
CA LYS A 252 -9.16 -20.18 10.43
C LYS A 252 -8.68 -21.26 11.41
N ALA A 253 -7.60 -21.01 12.14
CA ALA A 253 -7.08 -21.94 13.13
C ALA A 253 -7.89 -21.97 14.44
N GLY A 254 -8.69 -20.93 14.71
CA GLY A 254 -9.39 -20.77 15.98
C GLY A 254 -8.50 -20.27 17.13
N GLU A 255 -7.20 -20.06 16.88
CA GLU A 255 -6.23 -19.52 17.84
C GLU A 255 -5.25 -18.54 17.18
N ARG A 256 -4.56 -17.71 17.98
CA ARG A 256 -3.60 -16.74 17.46
C ARG A 256 -2.37 -17.43 16.90
N VAL A 257 -2.16 -17.31 15.59
CA VAL A 257 -0.98 -17.82 14.89
C VAL A 257 0.08 -16.73 14.80
N THR A 258 1.31 -17.04 15.23
CA THR A 258 2.47 -16.18 15.03
C THR A 258 3.12 -16.49 13.70
N LEU A 259 3.23 -15.51 12.80
CA LEU A 259 3.97 -15.67 11.56
C LEU A 259 5.49 -15.66 11.83
N PRO A 260 6.28 -16.53 11.17
CA PRO A 260 7.73 -16.51 11.30
C PRO A 260 8.29 -15.19 10.81
N ASP A 261 7.79 -14.69 9.68
CA ASP A 261 8.18 -13.43 9.06
C ASP A 261 7.00 -12.70 8.42
N VAL A 262 7.21 -11.41 8.13
CA VAL A 262 6.22 -10.53 7.49
C VAL A 262 6.89 -9.67 6.42
N GLY A 263 6.18 -9.45 5.32
CA GLY A 263 6.61 -8.53 4.27
C GLY A 263 6.61 -7.07 4.73
N LEU A 264 7.58 -6.29 4.24
CA LEU A 264 7.79 -4.89 4.65
C LEU A 264 7.31 -3.87 3.61
N PHE A 265 6.64 -4.33 2.55
CA PHE A 265 6.07 -3.43 1.55
C PHE A 265 4.93 -2.61 2.17
N SER A 266 3.96 -3.28 2.82
CA SER A 266 2.90 -2.67 3.62
C SER A 266 3.25 -2.69 5.11
N ASP A 267 4.19 -1.83 5.51
CA ASP A 267 4.73 -1.78 6.88
C ASP A 267 3.65 -1.51 7.95
N GLY A 268 2.61 -0.72 7.63
CA GLY A 268 1.47 -0.49 8.52
C GLY A 268 0.63 -1.73 8.84
N THR A 269 0.73 -2.79 8.03
CA THR A 269 0.02 -4.08 8.22
C THR A 269 0.96 -5.26 8.50
N ALA A 270 2.28 -5.04 8.53
CA ALA A 270 3.30 -6.05 8.79
C ALA A 270 3.28 -6.50 10.26
N VAL A 271 2.37 -7.41 10.62
CA VAL A 271 2.11 -7.84 12.00
C VAL A 271 2.25 -9.35 12.12
N LYS A 272 3.23 -9.81 12.91
CA LYS A 272 3.48 -11.24 13.14
C LYS A 272 2.40 -11.91 13.99
N LEU A 273 1.83 -11.19 14.96
CA LEU A 273 0.85 -11.70 15.90
C LEU A 273 -0.28 -10.69 16.09
N VAL A 274 -1.52 -11.12 15.82
CA VAL A 274 -2.72 -10.28 15.95
C VAL A 274 -3.14 -10.07 17.41
N GLY A 275 -4.00 -9.08 17.65
CA GLY A 275 -4.55 -8.84 18.98
C GLY A 275 -5.55 -9.91 19.40
N GLU A 276 -5.61 -10.18 20.69
CA GLU A 276 -6.53 -11.16 21.29
C GLU A 276 -7.99 -10.72 21.12
N GLU A 277 -8.31 -9.50 21.54
CA GLU A 277 -9.66 -8.97 21.46
C GLU A 277 -10.02 -8.68 20.00
N THR A 278 -9.07 -8.19 19.21
CA THR A 278 -9.30 -7.94 17.79
C THR A 278 -9.55 -9.23 17.01
N MET A 279 -8.88 -10.33 17.34
CA MET A 279 -9.15 -11.64 16.73
C MET A 279 -10.53 -12.15 17.15
N ARG A 280 -10.89 -12.04 18.43
CA ARG A 280 -12.21 -12.44 18.91
C ARG A 280 -13.32 -11.72 18.14
N LEU A 281 -13.21 -10.40 17.99
CA LEU A 281 -14.19 -9.59 17.25
C LEU A 281 -14.17 -9.92 15.75
N ALA A 282 -13.00 -10.17 15.17
CA ALA A 282 -12.89 -10.56 13.77
C ALA A 282 -13.58 -11.91 13.50
N SER A 283 -13.38 -12.90 14.37
CA SER A 283 -14.06 -14.21 14.27
C SER A 283 -15.58 -14.12 14.41
N LEU A 284 -16.09 -13.11 15.13
CA LEU A 284 -17.53 -12.95 15.37
C LEU A 284 -18.23 -12.10 14.29
N TYR A 285 -17.58 -11.08 13.75
CA TYR A 285 -18.26 -9.99 13.04
C TYR A 285 -17.73 -9.69 11.62
N VAL A 286 -16.61 -10.29 11.21
CA VAL A 286 -16.06 -10.13 9.86
C VAL A 286 -16.59 -11.25 8.97
N ASP A 287 -17.17 -10.88 7.82
CA ASP A 287 -17.89 -11.81 6.95
C ASP A 287 -16.96 -12.61 6.03
N ASP A 288 -15.86 -12.00 5.57
CA ASP A 288 -14.92 -12.63 4.64
C ASP A 288 -13.53 -11.96 4.69
N TYR A 289 -12.54 -12.61 4.09
CA TYR A 289 -11.16 -12.15 4.01
C TYR A 289 -10.62 -12.25 2.57
N ILE A 290 -9.92 -11.20 2.14
CA ILE A 290 -9.22 -11.17 0.86
C ILE A 290 -7.73 -10.97 1.10
N VAL A 291 -6.95 -11.85 0.48
CA VAL A 291 -5.48 -11.77 0.45
C VAL A 291 -5.04 -11.24 -0.91
N VAL A 292 -4.30 -10.13 -0.89
CA VAL A 292 -3.76 -9.47 -2.09
C VAL A 292 -2.23 -9.55 -2.13
N ASN A 293 -1.63 -9.44 -3.31
CA ASN A 293 -0.18 -9.39 -3.48
C ASN A 293 0.32 -7.97 -3.72
N THR A 294 1.64 -7.77 -3.64
CA THR A 294 2.32 -6.47 -3.85
C THR A 294 1.89 -5.78 -5.15
N ASP A 295 1.85 -6.51 -6.26
CA ASP A 295 1.50 -5.96 -7.57
C ASP A 295 0.06 -5.41 -7.58
N SER A 296 -0.89 -6.12 -6.95
CA SER A 296 -2.28 -5.67 -6.80
C SER A 296 -2.38 -4.40 -5.97
N VAL A 297 -1.55 -4.27 -4.94
CA VAL A 297 -1.48 -3.07 -4.10
C VAL A 297 -0.89 -1.89 -4.88
N CYS A 298 0.19 -2.10 -5.64
CA CYS A 298 0.76 -1.05 -6.50
C CYS A 298 -0.26 -0.55 -7.53
N ALA A 299 -0.99 -1.46 -8.18
CA ALA A 299 -2.06 -1.11 -9.10
C ALA A 299 -3.19 -0.32 -8.40
N ALA A 300 -3.53 -0.66 -7.15
CA ALA A 300 -4.53 0.06 -6.38
C ALA A 300 -4.08 1.48 -5.97
N ILE A 301 -2.79 1.68 -5.64
CA ILE A 301 -2.23 3.02 -5.40
C ILE A 301 -2.40 3.88 -6.66
N LYS A 302 -2.08 3.33 -7.83
CA LYS A 302 -2.26 3.99 -9.12
C LYS A 302 -3.73 4.34 -9.39
N ASP A 303 -4.65 3.43 -9.12
CA ASP A 303 -6.10 3.68 -9.28
C ASP A 303 -6.57 4.84 -8.40
N ILE A 304 -6.17 4.87 -7.13
CA ILE A 304 -6.48 5.96 -6.19
C ILE A 304 -5.91 7.30 -6.70
N TYR A 305 -4.67 7.29 -7.19
CA TYR A 305 -4.06 8.48 -7.79
C TYR A 305 -4.81 8.95 -9.04
N GLN A 306 -5.29 8.04 -9.89
CA GLN A 306 -6.06 8.40 -11.08
C GLN A 306 -7.40 9.03 -10.75
N ASP A 307 -8.10 8.52 -9.73
CA ASP A 307 -9.40 9.02 -9.30
C ASP A 307 -9.31 10.32 -8.48
N THR A 308 -8.30 10.44 -7.61
CA THR A 308 -8.28 11.48 -6.56
C THR A 308 -7.05 12.38 -6.58
N ARG A 309 -6.06 12.10 -7.43
CA ARG A 309 -4.75 12.76 -7.45
C ARG A 309 -4.00 12.72 -6.10
N SER A 310 -4.38 11.76 -5.26
CA SER A 310 -3.77 11.56 -3.94
C SER A 310 -2.87 10.33 -3.95
N ILE A 311 -1.76 10.41 -3.23
CA ILE A 311 -0.85 9.28 -3.01
C ILE A 311 -1.16 8.69 -1.65
N VAL A 312 -1.40 7.39 -1.60
CA VAL A 312 -1.58 6.63 -0.36
C VAL A 312 -0.40 5.70 -0.12
N GLU A 313 -0.22 5.29 1.12
CA GLU A 313 0.75 4.24 1.47
C GLU A 313 0.20 2.87 1.07
N PRO A 314 1.03 1.82 0.99
CA PRO A 314 0.57 0.49 0.56
C PRO A 314 -0.59 -0.06 1.40
N ALA A 315 -0.57 0.12 2.73
CA ALA A 315 -1.68 -0.26 3.61
C ALA A 315 -2.99 0.48 3.25
N GLY A 316 -2.88 1.75 2.87
CA GLY A 316 -4.00 2.60 2.45
C GLY A 316 -4.64 2.14 1.13
N ALA A 317 -3.92 1.41 0.28
CA ALA A 317 -4.44 0.91 -1.00
C ALA A 317 -5.04 -0.51 -0.92
N LEU A 318 -4.89 -1.22 0.20
CA LEU A 318 -5.37 -2.61 0.34
C LEU A 318 -6.87 -2.74 0.08
N GLY A 319 -7.69 -1.83 0.62
CA GLY A 319 -9.14 -1.86 0.41
C GLY A 319 -9.52 -1.82 -1.07
N VAL A 320 -8.86 -0.98 -1.87
CA VAL A 320 -9.10 -0.86 -3.32
C VAL A 320 -8.61 -2.09 -4.07
N ALA A 321 -7.45 -2.66 -3.71
CA ALA A 321 -6.96 -3.90 -4.29
C ALA A 321 -7.98 -5.05 -4.08
N ALA A 322 -8.54 -5.14 -2.88
CA ALA A 322 -9.55 -6.14 -2.53
C ALA A 322 -10.88 -5.92 -3.27
N VAL A 323 -11.36 -4.68 -3.42
CA VAL A 323 -12.57 -4.36 -4.19
C VAL A 323 -12.46 -4.91 -5.61
N LYS A 324 -11.31 -4.71 -6.28
CA LYS A 324 -11.07 -5.21 -7.65
C LYS A 324 -11.16 -6.73 -7.72
N GLN A 325 -10.52 -7.44 -6.78
CA GLN A 325 -10.55 -8.90 -6.72
C GLN A 325 -11.94 -9.45 -6.36
N TYR A 326 -12.64 -8.77 -5.44
CA TYR A 326 -13.99 -9.15 -5.03
C TYR A 326 -15.00 -9.01 -6.17
N ALA A 327 -14.99 -7.87 -6.88
CA ALA A 327 -15.84 -7.62 -8.03
C ALA A 327 -15.63 -8.68 -9.13
N ALA A 328 -14.37 -8.99 -9.45
CA ALA A 328 -14.03 -10.01 -10.45
C ALA A 328 -14.54 -11.42 -10.07
N ARG A 329 -14.57 -11.78 -8.77
CA ARG A 329 -15.05 -13.08 -8.29
C ARG A 329 -16.57 -13.21 -8.28
N HIS A 330 -17.29 -12.12 -8.04
CA HIS A 330 -18.74 -12.17 -7.77
C HIS A 330 -19.62 -11.83 -8.97
N GLY A 331 -19.06 -11.30 -10.07
CA GLY A 331 -19.74 -11.17 -11.37
C GLY A 331 -21.02 -10.32 -11.39
N SER A 332 -21.31 -9.58 -10.32
CA SER A 332 -22.49 -8.72 -10.18
C SER A 332 -22.22 -7.31 -10.70
N GLN A 333 -23.25 -6.47 -10.85
CA GLN A 333 -23.14 -5.06 -11.23
C GLN A 333 -23.98 -4.19 -10.30
N GLY A 334 -23.69 -2.87 -10.26
CA GLY A 334 -24.47 -1.88 -9.53
C GLY A 334 -24.36 -1.93 -8.00
N LYS A 335 -23.53 -2.83 -7.47
CA LYS A 335 -23.24 -2.94 -6.02
C LYS A 335 -22.47 -1.73 -5.49
N THR A 336 -22.69 -1.39 -4.23
CA THR A 336 -22.00 -0.31 -3.52
C THR A 336 -20.90 -0.87 -2.63
N TYR A 337 -19.66 -0.48 -2.91
CA TYR A 337 -18.47 -0.90 -2.18
C TYR A 337 -17.74 0.30 -1.58
N ILE A 338 -17.28 0.15 -0.35
CA ILE A 338 -16.51 1.19 0.35
C ILE A 338 -15.13 0.65 0.71
N ALA A 339 -14.08 1.25 0.17
CA ALA A 339 -12.70 0.97 0.57
C ALA A 339 -12.21 2.04 1.56
N ILE A 340 -11.57 1.62 2.65
CA ILE A 340 -10.97 2.56 3.61
C ILE A 340 -9.52 2.83 3.21
N ASN A 341 -9.23 4.07 2.80
CA ASN A 341 -7.87 4.54 2.55
C ASN A 341 -7.24 4.92 3.88
N CYS A 342 -6.64 3.92 4.56
CA CYS A 342 -6.30 4.02 5.98
C CYS A 342 -5.05 4.86 6.29
N GLY A 343 -4.21 5.20 5.30
CA GLY A 343 -3.05 6.07 5.52
C GLY A 343 -2.30 6.47 4.25
N ALA A 344 -1.39 7.44 4.38
CA ALA A 344 -0.57 8.00 3.30
C ALA A 344 0.90 8.29 3.67
N ASN A 345 1.42 7.72 4.76
CA ASN A 345 2.79 7.95 5.20
C ASN A 345 3.79 7.02 4.48
N MET A 346 4.09 7.34 3.23
CA MET A 346 5.08 6.61 2.41
C MET A 346 6.29 7.49 2.07
N ASN A 347 7.49 6.88 2.02
CA ASN A 347 8.65 7.58 1.45
C ASN A 347 8.45 7.81 -0.06
N PHE A 348 8.70 9.03 -0.53
CA PHE A 348 8.58 9.39 -1.93
C PHE A 348 9.36 8.47 -2.87
N ASP A 349 10.57 8.04 -2.47
CA ASP A 349 11.40 7.13 -3.29
C ASP A 349 10.72 5.79 -3.59
N ARG A 350 9.79 5.34 -2.73
CA ARG A 350 9.02 4.10 -2.97
C ARG A 350 8.06 4.23 -4.15
N LEU A 351 7.71 5.44 -4.59
CA LEU A 351 6.85 5.65 -5.75
C LEU A 351 7.45 5.08 -7.03
N ARG A 352 8.78 5.06 -7.15
CA ARG A 352 9.45 4.42 -8.29
C ARG A 352 9.10 2.93 -8.37
N PHE A 353 9.25 2.22 -7.25
CA PHE A 353 8.90 0.80 -7.15
C PHE A 353 7.40 0.58 -7.43
N VAL A 354 6.54 1.45 -6.90
CA VAL A 354 5.09 1.38 -7.14
C VAL A 354 4.76 1.56 -8.62
N ALA A 355 5.36 2.55 -9.29
CA ALA A 355 5.14 2.82 -10.70
C ALA A 355 5.58 1.63 -11.56
N GLU A 356 6.80 1.13 -11.35
CA GLU A 356 7.34 -0.03 -12.08
C GLU A 356 6.48 -1.29 -11.87
N ARG A 357 6.05 -1.59 -10.65
CA ARG A 357 5.22 -2.77 -10.35
C ARG A 357 3.77 -2.64 -10.82
N ALA A 358 3.20 -1.43 -10.81
CA ALA A 358 1.81 -1.22 -11.22
C ALA A 358 1.61 -1.47 -12.73
N GLU A 359 2.59 -1.12 -13.56
CA GLU A 359 2.52 -1.37 -15.01
C GLU A 359 2.55 -2.86 -15.33
N VAL A 360 3.44 -3.60 -14.66
CA VAL A 360 3.58 -5.04 -14.80
C VAL A 360 2.35 -5.78 -14.26
N GLY A 361 1.86 -5.42 -13.05
CA GLY A 361 0.72 -6.09 -12.41
C GLY A 361 -0.62 -5.90 -13.14
N GLU A 362 -0.77 -4.81 -13.88
CA GLU A 362 -1.94 -4.60 -14.75
C GLU A 362 -1.80 -5.29 -16.12
N GLU A 363 -0.68 -5.96 -16.41
CA GLU A 363 -0.31 -6.47 -17.74
C GLU A 363 -0.45 -5.36 -18.79
N ARG A 364 0.06 -4.16 -18.49
CA ARG A 364 0.16 -3.03 -19.44
C ARG A 364 1.51 -2.96 -20.16
N GLU A 365 2.46 -3.80 -19.75
CA GLU A 365 3.75 -3.98 -20.38
C GLU A 365 3.98 -5.48 -20.59
N ALA A 366 4.32 -5.88 -21.82
CA ALA A 366 4.85 -7.20 -22.13
C ALA A 366 6.38 -7.12 -22.15
N LEU A 367 7.04 -7.98 -21.35
CA LEU A 367 8.50 -8.12 -21.35
C LEU A 367 8.86 -9.40 -22.10
N LEU A 368 9.70 -9.29 -23.11
CA LEU A 368 10.03 -10.38 -24.03
C LEU A 368 11.55 -10.47 -24.22
N ALA A 369 12.08 -11.69 -24.28
CA ALA A 369 13.40 -11.94 -24.85
C ALA A 369 13.21 -12.52 -26.26
N VAL A 370 13.63 -11.77 -27.28
CA VAL A 370 13.50 -12.14 -28.68
C VAL A 370 14.86 -12.49 -29.24
N THR A 371 14.99 -13.67 -29.81
CA THR A 371 16.19 -14.12 -30.50
C THR A 371 16.08 -13.79 -31.98
N ILE A 372 17.03 -13.01 -32.48
CA ILE A 372 17.13 -12.64 -33.90
C ILE A 372 18.46 -13.14 -34.48
N PRO A 373 18.53 -13.48 -35.78
CA PRO A 373 19.80 -13.81 -36.41
C PRO A 373 20.74 -12.61 -36.41
N GLU A 374 22.01 -12.81 -36.07
CA GLU A 374 23.04 -11.75 -36.05
C GLU A 374 23.55 -11.45 -37.47
N GLU A 375 22.65 -10.99 -38.33
CA GLU A 375 22.91 -10.65 -39.73
C GLU A 375 22.34 -9.27 -40.09
N ARG A 376 22.84 -8.74 -41.21
CA ARG A 376 22.45 -7.40 -41.68
C ARG A 376 20.94 -7.34 -41.96
N GLY A 377 20.28 -6.38 -41.33
CA GLY A 377 18.86 -6.13 -41.52
C GLY A 377 17.93 -6.89 -40.56
N SER A 378 18.43 -7.83 -39.75
CA SER A 378 17.61 -8.54 -38.75
C SER A 378 16.96 -7.62 -37.74
N PHE A 379 17.71 -6.65 -37.19
CA PHE A 379 17.15 -5.64 -36.29
C PHE A 379 16.01 -4.86 -36.94
N LYS A 380 16.20 -4.44 -38.20
CA LYS A 380 15.16 -3.71 -38.94
C LYS A 380 13.91 -4.56 -39.14
N ARG A 381 14.08 -5.81 -39.63
CA ARG A 381 12.98 -6.77 -39.81
C ARG A 381 12.23 -7.00 -38.51
N PHE A 382 12.94 -7.23 -37.42
CA PHE A 382 12.32 -7.42 -36.10
C PHE A 382 11.56 -6.17 -35.65
N CYS A 383 12.14 -4.99 -35.80
CA CYS A 383 11.45 -3.79 -35.34
C CYS A 383 10.24 -3.44 -36.23
N GLU A 384 10.22 -3.86 -37.51
CA GLU A 384 9.03 -3.77 -38.38
C GLU A 384 7.88 -4.66 -37.88
N THR A 385 8.16 -5.83 -37.27
CA THR A 385 7.11 -6.72 -36.72
C THR A 385 6.50 -6.20 -35.42
N ILE A 386 7.20 -5.32 -34.67
CA ILE A 386 6.64 -4.64 -33.49
C ILE A 386 5.40 -3.81 -33.87
N GLY A 387 5.42 -3.21 -35.07
CA GLY A 387 4.34 -2.41 -35.62
C GLY A 387 4.13 -1.08 -34.88
N PRO A 388 2.87 -0.60 -34.74
CA PRO A 388 2.57 0.70 -34.13
C PRO A 388 2.60 0.69 -32.59
N ARG A 389 3.07 -0.39 -31.96
CA ARG A 389 3.12 -0.50 -30.50
C ARG A 389 4.18 0.44 -29.93
N SER A 390 3.91 0.98 -28.75
CA SER A 390 4.91 1.79 -28.05
C SER A 390 5.93 0.86 -27.39
N VAL A 391 7.21 1.12 -27.67
CA VAL A 391 8.32 0.41 -27.06
C VAL A 391 8.66 1.09 -25.74
N THR A 392 8.60 0.34 -24.64
CA THR A 392 8.97 0.80 -23.30
C THR A 392 10.43 0.48 -23.00
N GLU A 393 10.93 -0.66 -23.49
CA GLU A 393 12.33 -1.07 -23.38
C GLU A 393 12.82 -1.71 -24.67
N PHE A 394 14.07 -1.44 -25.02
CA PHE A 394 14.77 -2.11 -26.11
C PHE A 394 16.26 -2.16 -25.77
N ASN A 395 16.70 -3.30 -25.25
CA ASN A 395 18.05 -3.49 -24.75
C ASN A 395 18.72 -4.68 -25.46
N TYR A 396 19.94 -4.46 -25.93
CA TYR A 396 20.74 -5.42 -26.67
C TYR A 396 22.24 -5.14 -26.48
N ARG A 397 23.00 -6.22 -26.40
CA ARG A 397 24.46 -6.23 -26.52
C ARG A 397 24.85 -7.39 -27.41
N ILE A 398 25.77 -7.15 -28.34
CA ILE A 398 26.38 -8.22 -29.11
C ILE A 398 27.07 -9.21 -28.17
N SER A 399 26.75 -10.50 -28.27
CA SER A 399 27.31 -11.54 -27.39
C SER A 399 27.65 -12.84 -28.11
N ASP A 400 27.10 -13.06 -29.31
CA ASP A 400 27.32 -14.22 -30.14
C ASP A 400 27.32 -13.78 -31.62
N GLU A 401 28.06 -14.50 -32.48
CA GLU A 401 28.23 -14.12 -33.89
C GLU A 401 27.07 -14.57 -34.79
N LYS A 402 26.18 -15.42 -34.29
CA LYS A 402 25.06 -16.02 -35.06
C LYS A 402 23.71 -15.59 -34.54
N GLN A 403 23.58 -15.36 -33.23
CA GLN A 403 22.31 -15.02 -32.59
C GLN A 403 22.43 -13.81 -31.67
N ALA A 404 21.49 -12.89 -31.81
CA ALA A 404 21.29 -11.77 -30.91
C ALA A 404 20.08 -12.03 -30.02
N HIS A 405 20.22 -11.79 -28.72
CA HIS A 405 19.10 -11.75 -27.78
C HIS A 405 18.74 -10.31 -27.47
N VAL A 406 17.53 -9.90 -27.85
CA VAL A 406 17.02 -8.56 -27.62
C VAL A 406 15.98 -8.62 -26.50
N PHE A 407 16.19 -7.83 -25.45
CA PHE A 407 15.23 -7.65 -24.38
C PHE A 407 14.30 -6.48 -24.74
N VAL A 408 13.01 -6.77 -24.88
CA VAL A 408 12.02 -5.81 -25.40
C VAL A 408 10.85 -5.69 -24.45
N GLY A 409 10.51 -4.45 -24.11
CA GLY A 409 9.30 -4.07 -23.41
C GLY A 409 8.32 -3.39 -24.38
N LEU A 410 7.07 -3.86 -24.43
CA LEU A 410 6.03 -3.31 -25.30
C LEU A 410 4.77 -2.97 -24.49
N THR A 411 4.17 -1.82 -24.74
CA THR A 411 2.88 -1.47 -24.14
C THR A 411 1.78 -2.40 -24.66
N THR A 412 0.96 -2.92 -23.77
CA THR A 412 -0.22 -3.75 -24.06
C THR A 412 -1.51 -3.02 -23.69
N ARG A 413 -2.60 -3.36 -24.38
CA ARG A 413 -3.94 -2.78 -24.18
C ARG A 413 -4.83 -3.69 -23.35
N GLU A 414 -4.62 -4.99 -23.43
CA GLU A 414 -5.45 -6.01 -22.81
C GLU A 414 -4.61 -7.05 -22.09
N LYS A 415 -5.17 -7.63 -21.03
CA LYS A 415 -4.56 -8.77 -20.34
C LYS A 415 -4.38 -9.96 -21.29
N GLY A 416 -3.24 -10.63 -21.17
CA GLY A 416 -2.87 -11.77 -22.00
C GLY A 416 -2.39 -11.41 -23.42
N GLU A 417 -2.24 -10.13 -23.75
CA GLU A 417 -1.71 -9.71 -25.06
C GLU A 417 -0.25 -10.14 -25.27
N SER A 418 0.55 -10.26 -24.20
CA SER A 418 1.97 -10.69 -24.27
C SER A 418 2.14 -12.00 -25.05
N LYS A 419 1.28 -12.99 -24.79
CA LYS A 419 1.27 -14.29 -25.49
C LYS A 419 0.92 -14.17 -26.97
N LYS A 420 0.03 -13.24 -27.32
CA LYS A 420 -0.34 -12.98 -28.72
C LYS A 420 0.84 -12.34 -29.46
N ILE A 421 1.54 -11.41 -28.81
CA ILE A 421 2.73 -10.75 -29.36
C ILE A 421 3.85 -11.77 -29.55
N ALA A 422 4.15 -12.60 -28.54
CA ALA A 422 5.18 -13.63 -28.64
C ALA A 422 4.91 -14.59 -29.82
N LYS A 423 3.67 -15.08 -29.96
CA LYS A 423 3.29 -15.93 -31.09
C LYS A 423 3.40 -15.22 -32.45
N ALA A 424 3.12 -13.93 -32.52
CA ALA A 424 3.28 -13.16 -33.75
C ALA A 424 4.76 -13.07 -34.15
N PHE A 425 5.66 -12.85 -33.19
CA PHE A 425 7.10 -12.86 -33.44
C PHE A 425 7.62 -14.24 -33.87
N GLU A 426 7.15 -15.30 -33.21
CA GLU A 426 7.47 -16.68 -33.62
C GLU A 426 7.01 -16.99 -35.04
N GLY A 427 5.82 -16.50 -35.45
CA GLY A 427 5.29 -16.66 -36.80
C GLY A 427 6.14 -15.98 -37.89
N GLU A 428 6.87 -14.93 -37.53
CA GLU A 428 7.82 -14.20 -38.40
C GLU A 428 9.26 -14.77 -38.32
N GLY A 429 9.45 -15.90 -37.60
CA GLY A 429 10.72 -16.59 -37.47
C GLY A 429 11.60 -16.11 -36.32
N PHE A 430 11.08 -15.31 -35.39
CA PHE A 430 11.81 -14.84 -34.22
C PHE A 430 11.42 -15.64 -32.97
N ALA A 431 12.32 -16.52 -32.51
CA ALA A 431 12.10 -17.29 -31.29
C ALA A 431 11.95 -16.32 -30.10
N THR A 432 10.87 -16.47 -29.32
CA THR A 432 10.50 -15.49 -28.29
C THR A 432 10.18 -16.17 -26.96
N VAL A 433 10.73 -15.63 -25.87
CA VAL A 433 10.39 -16.03 -24.50
C VAL A 433 9.58 -14.91 -23.85
N ASP A 434 8.39 -15.24 -23.36
CA ASP A 434 7.55 -14.30 -22.61
C ASP A 434 8.02 -14.21 -21.15
N LEU A 435 8.60 -13.07 -20.80
CA LEU A 435 9.14 -12.74 -19.48
C LEU A 435 8.18 -11.89 -18.63
N THR A 436 6.95 -11.64 -19.12
CA THR A 436 5.98 -10.73 -18.48
C THR A 436 5.63 -11.14 -17.04
N HIS A 437 5.74 -12.43 -16.71
CA HIS A 437 5.50 -12.94 -15.36
C HIS A 437 6.77 -13.45 -14.65
N ASP A 438 7.95 -13.24 -15.23
CA ASP A 438 9.22 -13.69 -14.66
C ASP A 438 9.78 -12.64 -13.67
N GLU A 439 9.95 -13.02 -12.39
CA GLU A 439 10.41 -12.08 -11.37
C GLU A 439 11.88 -11.68 -11.54
N LEU A 440 12.74 -12.59 -12.04
CA LEU A 440 14.14 -12.30 -12.29
C LEU A 440 14.28 -11.23 -13.40
N ALA A 441 13.47 -11.35 -14.46
CA ALA A 441 13.42 -10.40 -15.55
C ALA A 441 13.00 -9.00 -15.09
N LYS A 442 11.90 -8.92 -14.34
CA LYS A 442 11.31 -7.65 -13.86
C LYS A 442 12.18 -6.91 -12.86
N THR A 443 12.86 -7.64 -11.98
CA THR A 443 13.57 -7.03 -10.84
C THR A 443 15.06 -6.80 -11.11
N HIS A 444 15.68 -7.66 -11.92
CA HIS A 444 17.11 -7.65 -12.13
C HIS A 444 17.47 -7.48 -13.61
N ILE A 445 17.06 -8.41 -14.48
CA ILE A 445 17.62 -8.49 -15.84
C ILE A 445 17.33 -7.24 -16.65
N ARG A 446 16.14 -6.63 -16.53
CA ARG A 446 15.81 -5.35 -17.20
C ARG A 446 16.77 -4.20 -16.86
N HIS A 447 17.55 -4.31 -15.79
CA HIS A 447 18.55 -3.33 -15.37
C HIS A 447 20.00 -3.78 -15.66
N MET A 448 20.19 -5.00 -16.17
CA MET A 448 21.50 -5.63 -16.35
C MET A 448 21.83 -5.96 -17.82
N VAL A 449 20.85 -5.94 -18.73
CA VAL A 449 21.11 -6.13 -20.16
C VAL A 449 22.02 -5.02 -20.67
N GLY A 450 23.17 -5.39 -21.25
CA GLY A 450 24.25 -4.47 -21.57
C GLY A 450 25.58 -5.19 -21.42
N GLY A 451 26.25 -5.06 -20.27
CA GLY A 451 27.46 -5.83 -19.98
C GLY A 451 28.62 -5.67 -20.97
N ARG A 452 29.70 -6.43 -20.72
CA ARG A 452 30.88 -6.47 -21.59
C ARG A 452 30.72 -7.46 -22.74
N SER A 453 31.39 -7.20 -23.85
CA SER A 453 31.44 -8.11 -25.00
C SER A 453 32.80 -8.07 -25.67
N SER A 454 33.39 -9.25 -25.88
CA SER A 454 34.60 -9.41 -26.69
C SER A 454 34.39 -9.12 -28.18
N LEU A 455 33.14 -9.18 -28.65
CA LEU A 455 32.78 -8.93 -30.05
C LEU A 455 32.61 -7.43 -30.35
N ALA A 456 32.67 -6.55 -29.34
CA ALA A 456 32.52 -5.10 -29.48
C ALA A 456 33.82 -4.38 -29.91
N GLU A 457 34.70 -5.04 -30.67
CA GLU A 457 35.94 -4.42 -31.15
C GLU A 457 35.64 -3.24 -32.10
N GLY A 458 36.39 -2.14 -31.94
CA GLY A 458 36.20 -0.93 -32.76
C GLY A 458 34.89 -0.17 -32.51
N GLU A 459 34.15 -0.51 -31.45
CA GLU A 459 32.91 0.15 -31.07
C GLU A 459 33.13 1.65 -30.74
N ARG A 460 32.23 2.48 -31.26
CA ARG A 460 32.07 3.88 -30.86
C ARG A 460 30.73 4.05 -30.17
N LEU A 461 30.74 4.68 -28.99
CA LEU A 461 29.57 4.81 -28.13
C LEU A 461 28.99 6.22 -28.24
N TYR A 462 27.69 6.31 -28.44
CA TYR A 462 26.97 7.57 -28.50
C TYR A 462 25.75 7.54 -27.58
N SER A 463 25.55 8.62 -26.84
CA SER A 463 24.28 8.89 -26.17
C SER A 463 23.46 9.83 -27.02
N PHE A 464 22.21 9.46 -27.32
CA PHE A 464 21.27 10.27 -28.08
C PHE A 464 20.08 10.66 -27.22
N VAL A 465 19.53 11.85 -27.47
CA VAL A 465 18.30 12.35 -26.86
C VAL A 465 17.20 12.39 -27.93
N PHE A 466 16.21 11.52 -27.79
CA PHE A 466 15.08 11.45 -28.71
C PHE A 466 13.90 12.25 -28.18
N PRO A 467 13.22 13.05 -29.03
CA PRO A 467 11.87 13.50 -28.71
C PRO A 467 10.96 12.27 -28.72
N GLU A 468 10.16 12.09 -27.67
CA GLU A 468 9.27 10.94 -27.51
C GLU A 468 8.13 10.99 -28.54
N ARG A 469 8.38 10.44 -29.74
CA ARG A 469 7.39 10.32 -30.82
C ARG A 469 7.27 8.86 -31.25
N PRO A 470 6.05 8.34 -31.49
CA PRO A 470 5.87 7.01 -32.04
C PRO A 470 6.71 6.82 -33.32
N GLY A 471 7.49 5.74 -33.37
CA GLY A 471 8.35 5.43 -34.51
C GLY A 471 9.70 6.17 -34.54
N ALA A 472 10.06 7.01 -33.56
CA ALA A 472 11.38 7.66 -33.51
C ALA A 472 12.54 6.65 -33.48
N LEU A 473 12.37 5.58 -32.69
CA LEU A 473 13.30 4.43 -32.64
C LEU A 473 13.45 3.78 -34.04
N MET A 474 12.34 3.56 -34.74
CA MET A 474 12.34 3.01 -36.10
C MET A 474 13.04 3.94 -37.09
N GLY A 475 12.76 5.24 -37.01
CA GLY A 475 13.41 6.25 -37.84
C GLY A 475 14.93 6.26 -37.63
N PHE A 476 15.39 6.07 -36.39
CA PHE A 476 16.82 5.95 -36.09
C PHE A 476 17.43 4.69 -36.73
N LEU A 477 16.85 3.52 -36.46
CA LEU A 477 17.39 2.24 -36.95
C LEU A 477 17.42 2.16 -38.48
N THR A 478 16.39 2.72 -39.14
CA THR A 478 16.32 2.76 -40.62
C THR A 478 17.27 3.78 -41.25
N SER A 479 17.75 4.76 -40.48
CA SER A 479 18.70 5.77 -40.93
C SER A 479 20.15 5.31 -40.87
N LEU A 480 20.46 4.16 -40.26
CA LEU A 480 21.83 3.64 -40.19
C LEU A 480 22.29 3.07 -41.55
N PRO A 481 23.54 3.33 -41.98
CA PRO A 481 24.05 2.77 -43.23
C PRO A 481 24.10 1.22 -43.20
N PRO A 482 23.84 0.53 -44.33
CA PRO A 482 23.77 -0.94 -44.38
C PRO A 482 25.05 -1.69 -43.98
N GLY A 483 26.20 -1.01 -43.96
CA GLY A 483 27.50 -1.57 -43.59
C GLY A 483 27.88 -1.40 -42.12
N TRP A 484 27.05 -0.73 -41.32
CA TRP A 484 27.36 -0.41 -39.93
C TRP A 484 26.63 -1.37 -39.01
N ASN A 485 27.35 -1.90 -38.03
CA ASN A 485 26.78 -2.84 -37.07
C ASN A 485 26.43 -2.13 -35.76
N ILE A 486 25.29 -2.47 -35.18
CA ILE A 486 24.93 -2.05 -33.83
C ILE A 486 25.49 -3.13 -32.90
N SER A 487 26.37 -2.77 -31.98
CA SER A 487 26.96 -3.68 -30.99
C SER A 487 26.40 -3.47 -29.58
N LEU A 488 25.72 -2.34 -29.36
CA LEU A 488 24.98 -2.04 -28.14
C LEU A 488 23.77 -1.18 -28.51
N PHE A 489 22.63 -1.51 -27.92
CA PHE A 489 21.47 -0.64 -27.97
C PHE A 489 20.79 -0.68 -26.61
N HIS A 490 20.64 0.46 -25.95
CA HIS A 490 19.97 0.54 -24.66
C HIS A 490 18.98 1.70 -24.68
N TYR A 491 17.70 1.37 -24.67
CA TYR A 491 16.59 2.32 -24.64
C TYR A 491 15.61 1.92 -23.55
N ARG A 492 15.27 2.89 -22.72
CA ARG A 492 14.22 2.76 -21.71
C ARG A 492 13.42 4.03 -21.65
N ASN A 493 12.11 3.89 -21.83
CA ASN A 493 11.16 4.96 -21.59
C ASN A 493 10.78 4.94 -20.10
N GLN A 494 11.07 6.04 -19.40
CA GLN A 494 10.73 6.20 -17.98
C GLN A 494 9.65 7.28 -17.76
N GLY A 495 8.88 7.62 -18.80
CA GLY A 495 7.88 8.69 -18.72
C GLY A 495 8.49 10.09 -18.54
N ALA A 496 9.74 10.27 -18.98
CA ALA A 496 10.39 11.57 -19.08
C ALA A 496 10.22 12.11 -20.51
N ASP A 497 10.13 13.44 -20.67
CA ASP A 497 9.90 14.12 -21.97
C ASP A 497 10.94 13.81 -23.07
N TYR A 498 12.02 13.09 -22.73
CA TYR A 498 13.08 12.69 -23.63
C TYR A 498 13.52 11.23 -23.38
N GLY A 499 13.52 10.44 -24.44
CA GLY A 499 14.14 9.11 -24.43
C GLY A 499 15.65 9.23 -24.56
N ARG A 500 16.40 8.77 -23.56
CA ARG A 500 17.86 8.63 -23.68
C ARG A 500 18.17 7.25 -24.23
N ILE A 501 18.90 7.22 -25.34
CA ILE A 501 19.40 5.98 -25.91
C ILE A 501 20.91 5.98 -25.82
N LEU A 502 21.47 4.84 -25.45
CA LEU A 502 22.89 4.57 -25.60
C LEU A 502 23.06 3.59 -26.76
N VAL A 503 23.89 3.93 -27.74
CA VAL A 503 24.14 3.11 -28.92
C VAL A 503 25.63 2.90 -29.12
N GLY A 504 26.03 1.63 -29.23
CA GLY A 504 27.36 1.22 -29.67
C GLY A 504 27.31 0.90 -31.17
N LEU A 505 28.17 1.56 -31.94
CA LEU A 505 28.28 1.39 -33.38
C LEU A 505 29.66 0.86 -33.74
N GLN A 506 29.71 -0.23 -34.49
CA GLN A 506 30.93 -0.69 -35.16
C GLN A 506 30.90 -0.20 -36.60
N VAL A 507 31.81 0.74 -36.88
CA VAL A 507 31.91 1.41 -38.17
C VAL A 507 33.15 0.87 -38.89
N PRO A 508 33.03 0.41 -40.16
CA PRO A 508 34.19 0.02 -40.95
C PRO A 508 35.24 1.13 -41.00
N LYS A 509 36.53 0.79 -40.90
CA LYS A 509 37.64 1.78 -40.85
C LYS A 509 37.60 2.78 -42.01
N ALA A 510 37.19 2.34 -43.20
CA ALA A 510 37.08 3.18 -44.39
C ALA A 510 35.91 4.19 -44.34
N GLU A 511 34.93 4.01 -43.45
CA GLU A 511 33.72 4.82 -43.37
C GLU A 511 33.64 5.72 -42.13
N VAL A 512 34.68 5.72 -41.28
CA VAL A 512 34.71 6.53 -40.04
C VAL A 512 34.47 8.02 -40.31
N SER A 513 34.94 8.53 -41.45
CA SER A 513 34.73 9.94 -41.87
C SER A 513 33.26 10.28 -42.18
N ARG A 514 32.39 9.28 -42.38
CA ARG A 514 30.96 9.46 -42.66
C ARG A 514 30.09 9.60 -41.40
N ILE A 515 30.66 9.38 -40.21
CA ILE A 515 29.97 9.51 -38.92
C ILE A 515 29.38 10.90 -38.71
N ASP A 516 30.16 11.95 -38.92
CA ASP A 516 29.66 13.31 -38.71
C ASP A 516 28.55 13.69 -39.70
N ALA A 517 28.54 13.07 -40.89
CA ALA A 517 27.46 13.27 -41.87
C ALA A 517 26.17 12.55 -41.44
N LEU A 518 26.28 11.32 -40.92
CA LEU A 518 25.16 10.57 -40.37
C LEU A 518 24.54 11.29 -39.16
N LEU A 519 25.38 11.69 -38.20
CA LEU A 519 24.92 12.35 -36.97
C LEU A 519 24.20 13.67 -37.28
N ARG A 520 24.71 14.46 -38.24
CA ARG A 520 24.02 15.65 -38.74
C ARG A 520 22.69 15.34 -39.42
N ARG A 521 22.62 14.26 -40.22
CA ARG A 521 21.38 13.83 -40.88
C ARG A 521 20.32 13.36 -39.88
N LEU A 522 20.73 12.66 -38.82
CA LEU A 522 19.83 12.20 -37.76
C LEU A 522 19.17 13.37 -37.02
N GLY A 523 19.89 14.48 -36.85
CA GLY A 523 19.33 15.71 -36.28
C GLY A 523 18.96 15.63 -34.80
N TYR A 524 19.33 14.54 -34.11
CA TYR A 524 19.12 14.36 -32.68
C TYR A 524 20.31 14.89 -31.87
N PRO A 525 20.09 15.55 -30.72
CA PRO A 525 21.16 15.87 -29.79
C PRO A 525 21.91 14.60 -29.37
N TYR A 526 23.23 14.64 -29.41
CA TYR A 526 24.08 13.50 -29.06
C TYR A 526 25.34 13.89 -28.30
N VAL A 527 25.91 12.92 -27.59
CA VAL A 527 27.22 13.00 -26.93
C VAL A 527 28.05 11.79 -27.38
N ASP A 528 29.29 12.02 -27.82
CA ASP A 528 30.26 10.93 -28.06
C ASP A 528 30.84 10.47 -26.71
N GLU A 529 30.42 9.28 -26.29
CA GLU A 529 30.80 8.64 -25.03
C GLU A 529 31.92 7.59 -25.23
N THR A 530 32.51 7.50 -26.43
CA THR A 530 33.51 6.47 -26.79
C THR A 530 34.72 6.47 -25.86
N ARG A 531 35.08 7.63 -25.30
CA ARG A 531 36.20 7.80 -24.36
C ARG A 531 35.77 7.90 -22.90
N ASN A 532 34.49 7.70 -22.58
CA ASN A 532 33.99 7.78 -21.21
C ASN A 532 34.63 6.67 -20.35
N PRO A 533 35.21 7.00 -19.18
CA PRO A 533 35.82 6.00 -18.30
C PRO A 533 34.83 4.94 -17.81
N VAL A 534 33.56 5.30 -17.60
CA VAL A 534 32.50 4.37 -17.18
C VAL A 534 32.23 3.31 -18.24
N TYR A 535 32.17 3.71 -19.51
CA TYR A 535 32.03 2.78 -20.64
C TYR A 535 33.17 1.74 -20.65
N ARG A 536 34.42 2.20 -20.50
CA ARG A 536 35.60 1.31 -20.46
C ARG A 536 35.57 0.33 -19.28
N LEU A 537 35.05 0.73 -18.13
CA LEU A 537 35.02 -0.09 -16.93
C LEU A 537 33.91 -1.15 -16.96
N PHE A 538 32.73 -0.86 -17.51
CA PHE A 538 31.56 -1.73 -17.34
C PHE A 538 31.03 -2.35 -18.63
N LEU A 539 31.35 -1.79 -19.79
CA LEU A 539 30.76 -2.21 -21.07
C LEU A 539 31.82 -2.67 -22.10
N ARG A 540 33.09 -2.32 -21.93
CA ARG A 540 34.17 -2.70 -22.85
C ARG A 540 35.02 -3.87 -22.37
#